data_AF-H8H0U3-F1
#
_entry.id   AF-H8H0U3-F1
#
_cell.length_a   1.000
_cell.length_b   1.000
_cell.length_c   1.000
_cell.angle_alpha   90.00
_cell.angle_beta   90.00
_cell.angle_gamma   90.00
#
_symmetry.space_group_name_H-M   'P 1'
#
loop_
_entity.id
_entity.type
_entity.pdbx_description
1 polymer ?
#
loop_
_entity_poly.entity_id
_entity_poly.type
_entity_poly.pdbx_seq_one_letter_code
_entity_poly.pdbx_strand_id
1 'polypeptide(L)'
;MGRLKMLLGGALLLGTASAGGAGLPMTAPMPAPTNAAAPAGTALAATATLRDPQGTAQGTVTLRQMGMGVQVRVEARGLKPGQHGMHVHEFGRCTPGVDAATNTVVAFGGAGGHFDPGRTGNHDAPTAPNTAGHGGDLPMLNVGADGVGRATFMTDKLSLTGMDGVLNRSLVIHAQPDDYKSDPSGLTGARERCGVLTRTNYAARDYALPGAQDFPEGVAYDARKGVIYAGSAQSGTIYAVNAATGAVSKFSEGGAVGRASALGLKVDTQGRLWIAGGAQGTVSVLSPDGAPVAVLETPRSPNAYLNDLAPAPDGSVYVTDSTRPAIYRVTPDLRISEWLSLAGTPIRYGPGLNLNGVVATPDGRYLLAVKLNTGDLWRIDLRSKAIRRVMGGLNNGDGLLLDGRTLYVSRNKDGIISKVTLGADYASGQVTAEEPVTGLRFPTTLAAIGGDLIVSQGQLDKLQGGTPETPFRLTRFPKF
;
A
#
# COMPACT_ATOMS: atom_id res chain seq x y z
N MET A 1 51.93 56.48 -28.94
CA MET A 1 51.05 56.74 -30.10
C MET A 1 49.69 56.08 -29.80
N GLY A 2 48.50 56.63 -30.07
CA GLY A 2 48.11 57.78 -30.92
C GLY A 2 47.47 57.27 -32.22
N ARG A 3 46.24 57.63 -32.62
CA ARG A 3 45.24 58.62 -32.11
C ARG A 3 43.83 57.92 -32.09
N LEU A 4 42.60 58.46 -32.24
CA LEU A 4 42.06 59.78 -32.60
C LEU A 4 40.52 59.89 -32.33
N LYS A 5 40.02 60.96 -31.65
CA LYS A 5 38.62 61.52 -31.65
C LYS A 5 37.46 60.70 -31.02
N MET A 6 36.35 61.28 -30.52
CA MET A 6 35.95 62.68 -30.17
C MET A 6 34.84 62.62 -29.08
N LEU A 7 34.85 63.44 -28.00
CA LEU A 7 34.11 64.72 -27.77
C LEU A 7 32.56 64.65 -27.85
N LEU A 8 31.76 65.41 -27.07
CA LEU A 8 31.99 66.24 -25.85
C LEU A 8 30.62 66.66 -25.24
N GLY A 9 30.54 66.81 -23.91
CA GLY A 9 29.51 67.63 -23.23
C GLY A 9 28.12 66.99 -23.02
N GLY A 10 27.28 67.50 -22.10
CA GLY A 10 27.53 68.57 -21.12
C GLY A 10 26.29 68.98 -20.32
N ALA A 11 26.51 69.82 -19.29
CA ALA A 11 25.54 70.60 -18.50
C ALA A 11 24.37 69.87 -17.78
N LEU A 12 24.41 69.92 -16.44
CA LEU A 12 23.25 69.71 -15.56
C LEU A 12 22.36 70.97 -15.57
N LEU A 13 21.04 70.81 -15.68
CA LEU A 13 20.06 71.88 -15.45
C LEU A 13 18.84 71.32 -14.71
N LEU A 14 18.39 72.01 -13.66
CA LEU A 14 17.15 71.69 -12.95
C LEU A 14 15.95 72.29 -13.69
N GLY A 15 14.87 71.52 -13.82
CA GLY A 15 13.60 71.99 -14.36
C GLY A 15 12.42 71.32 -13.65
N THR A 16 11.70 72.08 -12.84
CA THR A 16 10.47 71.64 -12.17
C THR A 16 9.30 71.70 -13.14
N ALA A 17 8.56 70.59 -13.32
CA ALA A 17 7.28 70.58 -14.02
C ALA A 17 6.28 69.68 -13.28
N SER A 18 5.11 70.22 -12.99
CA SER A 18 4.04 69.56 -12.22
C SER A 18 2.97 68.91 -13.10
N ALA A 19 2.39 67.82 -12.60
CA ALA A 19 1.07 67.27 -12.89
C ALA A 19 0.38 67.65 -14.22
N GLY A 20 0.29 66.68 -15.14
CA GLY A 20 -0.65 66.67 -16.26
C GLY A 20 -1.22 65.27 -16.45
N GLY A 21 -2.43 65.03 -15.94
CA GLY A 21 -3.06 63.70 -15.95
C GLY A 21 -3.81 63.42 -17.26
N ALA A 22 -3.50 62.29 -17.90
CA ALA A 22 -4.33 61.68 -18.94
C ALA A 22 -4.74 60.27 -18.49
N GLY A 23 -6.05 60.00 -18.44
CA GLY A 23 -6.57 58.76 -17.88
C GLY A 23 -6.37 57.56 -18.81
N LEU A 24 -5.79 56.48 -18.28
CA LEU A 24 -5.88 55.16 -18.90
C LEU A 24 -7.26 54.54 -18.61
N PRO A 25 -7.86 53.78 -19.54
CA PRO A 25 -9.16 53.16 -19.32
C PRO A 25 -9.08 52.08 -18.24
N MET A 26 -10.09 52.05 -17.36
CA MET A 26 -10.19 51.01 -16.32
C MET A 26 -10.41 49.65 -16.99
N THR A 27 -9.44 48.74 -16.84
CA THR A 27 -9.58 47.35 -17.28
C THR A 27 -10.71 46.67 -16.51
N ALA A 28 -11.65 46.04 -17.22
CA ALA A 28 -12.73 45.29 -16.61
C ALA A 28 -12.18 44.21 -15.64
N PRO A 29 -12.84 43.95 -14.49
CA PRO A 29 -12.38 42.93 -13.55
C PRO A 29 -12.40 41.56 -14.22
N MET A 30 -11.30 40.81 -14.10
CA MET A 30 -11.29 39.40 -14.51
C MET A 30 -12.34 38.63 -13.70
N PRO A 31 -13.10 37.71 -14.32
CA PRO A 31 -14.00 36.84 -13.58
C PRO A 31 -13.18 36.03 -12.58
N ALA A 32 -13.63 36.01 -11.31
CA ALA A 32 -13.00 35.21 -10.28
C ALA A 32 -13.00 33.72 -10.71
N PRO A 33 -11.93 32.95 -10.42
CA PRO A 33 -11.87 31.55 -10.81
C PRO A 33 -13.02 30.80 -10.13
N THR A 34 -13.98 30.34 -10.93
CA THR A 34 -15.05 29.48 -10.45
C THR A 34 -14.42 28.21 -9.89
N ASN A 35 -14.68 27.91 -8.61
CA ASN A 35 -14.35 26.62 -8.01
C ASN A 35 -15.15 25.53 -8.73
N ALA A 36 -14.62 25.03 -9.85
CA ALA A 36 -15.05 23.78 -10.44
C ALA A 36 -14.77 22.70 -9.40
N ALA A 37 -15.84 22.20 -8.77
CA ALA A 37 -15.73 21.09 -7.84
C ALA A 37 -15.01 19.94 -8.55
N ALA A 38 -13.96 19.40 -7.93
CA ALA A 38 -13.26 18.25 -8.47
C ALA A 38 -14.30 17.15 -8.75
N PRO A 39 -14.25 16.48 -9.92
CA PRO A 39 -15.26 15.50 -10.30
C PRO A 39 -15.35 14.45 -9.20
N ALA A 40 -16.55 14.31 -8.61
CA ALA A 40 -16.77 13.43 -7.47
C ALA A 40 -16.33 12.01 -7.87
N GLY A 41 -15.28 11.52 -7.20
CA GLY A 41 -14.66 10.25 -7.54
C GLY A 41 -15.69 9.13 -7.56
N THR A 42 -15.68 8.32 -8.61
CA THR A 42 -16.71 7.30 -8.87
C THR A 42 -16.94 6.46 -7.60
N ALA A 43 -18.15 6.54 -7.04
CA ALA A 43 -18.45 5.99 -5.72
C ALA A 43 -18.00 4.53 -5.64
N LEU A 44 -17.17 4.23 -4.64
CA LEU A 44 -16.51 2.94 -4.53
C LEU A 44 -17.56 1.81 -4.48
N ALA A 45 -17.30 0.74 -5.22
CA ALA A 45 -18.24 -0.35 -5.39
C ALA A 45 -17.54 -1.71 -5.32
N ALA A 46 -18.26 -2.71 -4.85
CA ALA A 46 -17.81 -4.10 -4.80
C ALA A 46 -18.88 -5.05 -5.36
N THR A 47 -18.44 -6.22 -5.77
CA THR A 47 -19.28 -7.29 -6.31
C THR A 47 -18.81 -8.66 -5.81
N ALA A 48 -19.74 -9.61 -5.73
CA ALA A 48 -19.41 -11.02 -5.54
C ALA A 48 -20.34 -11.91 -6.34
N THR A 49 -19.80 -13.00 -6.89
CA THR A 49 -20.61 -14.14 -7.34
C THR A 49 -20.84 -15.06 -6.15
N LEU A 50 -22.10 -15.27 -5.78
CA LEU A 50 -22.48 -16.26 -4.77
C LEU A 50 -22.43 -17.66 -5.40
N ARG A 51 -21.77 -18.60 -4.72
CA ARG A 51 -21.64 -19.99 -5.15
C ARG A 51 -22.23 -20.95 -4.12
N ASP A 52 -22.75 -22.09 -4.58
CA ASP A 52 -23.08 -23.24 -3.74
C ASP A 52 -21.83 -24.08 -3.40
N PRO A 53 -21.89 -25.05 -2.46
CA PRO A 53 -20.73 -25.86 -2.06
C PRO A 53 -20.08 -26.67 -3.20
N GLN A 54 -20.79 -26.85 -4.32
CA GLN A 54 -20.30 -27.49 -5.55
C GLN A 54 -19.57 -26.51 -6.48
N GLY A 55 -19.60 -25.21 -6.16
CA GLY A 55 -18.93 -24.13 -6.90
C GLY A 55 -19.78 -23.48 -7.99
N THR A 56 -21.03 -23.92 -8.19
CA THR A 56 -21.95 -23.36 -9.20
C THR A 56 -22.31 -21.92 -8.84
N ALA A 57 -22.38 -21.02 -9.82
CA ALA A 57 -22.83 -19.65 -9.57
C ALA A 57 -24.36 -19.63 -9.38
N GLN A 58 -24.80 -19.22 -8.18
CA GLN A 58 -26.21 -19.23 -7.75
C GLN A 58 -26.73 -17.83 -7.37
N GLY A 59 -25.97 -16.77 -7.60
CA GLY A 59 -26.40 -15.42 -7.25
C GLY A 59 -25.30 -14.36 -7.35
N THR A 60 -25.65 -13.13 -6.98
CA THR A 60 -24.74 -12.00 -6.92
C THR A 60 -24.98 -11.13 -5.69
N VAL A 61 -23.91 -10.49 -5.22
CA VAL A 61 -23.95 -9.37 -4.29
C VAL A 61 -23.38 -8.15 -5.00
N THR A 62 -23.97 -6.97 -4.81
CA THR A 62 -23.35 -5.69 -5.19
C THR A 62 -23.39 -4.73 -3.99
N LEU A 63 -22.28 -4.06 -3.76
CA LEU A 63 -22.13 -3.06 -2.69
C LEU A 63 -21.71 -1.72 -3.30
N ARG A 64 -22.18 -0.61 -2.73
CA ARG A 64 -21.74 0.76 -3.09
C ARG A 64 -21.57 1.61 -1.84
N GLN A 65 -20.43 2.29 -1.70
CA GLN A 65 -20.21 3.27 -0.65
C GLN A 65 -21.10 4.49 -0.88
N MET A 66 -21.87 4.89 0.14
CA MET A 66 -22.88 5.95 0.11
C MET A 66 -22.69 6.84 1.35
N GLY A 67 -21.71 7.74 1.29
CA GLY A 67 -21.30 8.50 2.46
C GLY A 67 -20.68 7.58 3.52
N MET A 68 -21.16 7.70 4.78
CA MET A 68 -20.64 6.92 5.91
C MET A 68 -21.09 5.45 5.92
N GLY A 69 -22.07 5.07 5.11
CA GLY A 69 -22.56 3.69 5.03
C GLY A 69 -22.46 3.08 3.62
N VAL A 70 -22.90 1.83 3.49
CA VAL A 70 -22.88 1.06 2.25
C VAL A 70 -24.30 0.62 1.87
N GLN A 71 -24.66 0.80 0.60
CA GLN A 71 -25.82 0.15 0.01
C GLN A 71 -25.43 -1.26 -0.39
N VAL A 72 -26.12 -2.27 0.14
CA VAL A 72 -25.95 -3.68 -0.22
C VAL A 72 -27.17 -4.15 -1.01
N ARG A 73 -26.95 -4.93 -2.06
CA ARG A 73 -27.98 -5.65 -2.80
C ARG A 73 -27.56 -7.11 -2.97
N VAL A 74 -28.50 -8.03 -2.76
CA VAL A 74 -28.28 -9.49 -2.88
C VAL A 74 -29.38 -10.08 -3.76
N GLU A 75 -29.00 -10.94 -4.70
CA GLU A 75 -29.88 -11.94 -5.31
C GLU A 75 -29.24 -13.33 -5.14
N ALA A 76 -29.98 -14.31 -4.61
CA ALA A 76 -29.53 -15.69 -4.47
C ALA A 76 -30.62 -16.67 -4.91
N ARG A 77 -30.21 -17.86 -5.38
CA ARG A 77 -31.08 -18.85 -6.04
C ARG A 77 -30.83 -20.27 -5.53
N GLY A 78 -31.82 -21.14 -5.70
CA GLY A 78 -31.79 -22.53 -5.26
C GLY A 78 -31.77 -22.71 -3.73
N LEU A 79 -32.23 -21.70 -2.99
CA LEU A 79 -32.42 -21.77 -1.54
C LEU A 79 -33.83 -22.31 -1.23
N LYS A 80 -34.07 -22.74 0.01
CA LYS A 80 -35.41 -23.14 0.46
C LYS A 80 -36.29 -21.90 0.64
N PRO A 81 -37.62 -21.98 0.44
CA PRO A 81 -38.50 -20.86 0.77
C PRO A 81 -38.46 -20.55 2.27
N GLY A 82 -38.32 -19.28 2.65
CA GLY A 82 -38.20 -18.86 4.06
C GLY A 82 -37.21 -17.71 4.28
N GLN A 83 -36.82 -17.51 5.54
CA GLN A 83 -35.76 -16.56 5.92
C GLN A 83 -34.41 -17.27 6.06
N HIS A 84 -33.35 -16.60 5.64
CA HIS A 84 -31.97 -17.08 5.66
C HIS A 84 -31.04 -16.01 6.24
N GLY A 85 -30.25 -16.34 7.26
CA GLY A 85 -29.20 -15.47 7.81
C GLY A 85 -28.14 -15.08 6.77
N MET A 86 -27.61 -13.87 6.89
CA MET A 86 -26.57 -13.34 6.00
C MET A 86 -25.51 -12.59 6.79
N HIS A 87 -24.24 -12.91 6.56
CA HIS A 87 -23.14 -12.29 7.29
C HIS A 87 -21.96 -11.98 6.36
N VAL A 88 -21.21 -10.91 6.67
CA VAL A 88 -19.84 -10.76 6.19
C VAL A 88 -18.90 -11.53 7.14
N HIS A 89 -18.12 -12.45 6.59
CA HIS A 89 -17.13 -13.23 7.33
C HIS A 89 -15.73 -12.62 7.25
N GLU A 90 -14.87 -12.98 8.20
CA GLU A 90 -13.52 -12.40 8.34
C GLU A 90 -12.68 -12.54 7.05
N PHE A 91 -12.68 -13.71 6.40
CA PHE A 91 -11.82 -14.02 5.26
C PHE A 91 -12.59 -14.17 3.93
N GLY A 92 -12.02 -13.64 2.85
CA GLY A 92 -12.47 -13.86 1.46
C GLY A 92 -12.11 -15.25 0.92
N ARG A 93 -12.61 -16.31 1.56
CA ARG A 93 -12.26 -17.71 1.25
C ARG A 93 -13.49 -18.62 1.21
N CYS A 94 -14.13 -18.70 0.05
CA CYS A 94 -15.24 -19.62 -0.18
C CYS A 94 -14.77 -21.07 -0.45
N THR A 95 -13.98 -21.63 0.47
CA THR A 95 -13.51 -23.03 0.45
C THR A 95 -14.03 -23.78 1.68
N PRO A 96 -14.15 -25.12 1.63
CA PRO A 96 -14.28 -25.92 2.85
C PRO A 96 -13.18 -25.59 3.86
N GLY A 97 -13.47 -25.77 5.14
CA GLY A 97 -12.53 -25.53 6.23
C GLY A 97 -13.02 -26.14 7.54
N VAL A 98 -12.13 -26.27 8.51
CA VAL A 98 -12.47 -26.79 9.84
C VAL A 98 -13.18 -25.72 10.65
N ASP A 99 -14.38 -26.03 11.14
CA ASP A 99 -15.06 -25.25 12.16
C ASP A 99 -14.36 -25.45 13.52
N ALA A 100 -13.97 -24.35 14.16
CA ALA A 100 -13.11 -24.38 15.35
C ALA A 100 -13.82 -24.84 16.63
N ALA A 101 -15.15 -24.76 16.69
CA ALA A 101 -15.93 -25.17 17.86
C ALA A 101 -16.27 -26.66 17.84
N THR A 102 -16.54 -27.22 16.66
CA THR A 102 -16.92 -28.63 16.45
C THR A 102 -15.76 -29.52 15.99
N ASN A 103 -14.66 -28.93 15.52
CA ASN A 103 -13.54 -29.62 14.84
C ASN A 103 -13.99 -30.47 13.63
N THR A 104 -15.05 -30.02 12.92
CA THR A 104 -15.57 -30.69 11.71
C THR A 104 -15.29 -29.87 10.45
N VAL A 105 -15.13 -30.53 9.29
CA VAL A 105 -15.00 -29.83 8.01
C VAL A 105 -16.38 -29.40 7.53
N VAL A 106 -16.61 -28.09 7.43
CA VAL A 106 -17.86 -27.49 6.96
C VAL A 106 -17.69 -26.82 5.60
N ALA A 107 -18.76 -26.80 4.80
CA ALA A 107 -18.82 -26.00 3.58
C ALA A 107 -18.54 -24.52 3.93
N PHE A 108 -17.72 -23.86 3.12
CA PHE A 108 -17.30 -22.47 3.33
C PHE A 108 -16.67 -22.16 4.71
N GLY A 109 -16.17 -23.17 5.43
CA GLY A 109 -15.46 -22.97 6.71
C GLY A 109 -14.19 -22.13 6.58
N GLY A 110 -13.56 -22.11 5.39
CA GLY A 110 -12.37 -21.31 5.10
C GLY A 110 -12.57 -19.80 5.25
N ALA A 111 -13.82 -19.32 5.24
CA ALA A 111 -14.18 -17.92 5.45
C ALA A 111 -13.97 -17.43 6.89
N GLY A 112 -13.80 -18.34 7.87
CA GLY A 112 -13.58 -17.99 9.27
C GLY A 112 -14.87 -17.60 10.02
N GLY A 113 -14.71 -16.83 11.09
CA GLY A 113 -15.81 -16.25 11.89
C GLY A 113 -16.50 -15.08 11.20
N HIS A 114 -17.39 -14.39 11.91
CA HIS A 114 -18.01 -13.15 11.44
C HIS A 114 -16.98 -12.02 11.40
N PHE A 115 -17.21 -11.01 10.56
CA PHE A 115 -16.37 -9.83 10.51
C PHE A 115 -16.66 -8.91 11.70
N ASP A 116 -15.75 -8.89 12.67
CA ASP A 116 -15.87 -8.08 13.88
C ASP A 116 -14.76 -7.00 13.95
N PRO A 117 -14.96 -5.81 13.35
CA PRO A 117 -14.00 -4.71 13.44
C PRO A 117 -13.93 -4.10 14.86
N GLY A 118 -15.00 -4.20 15.64
CA GLY A 118 -15.07 -3.68 17.01
C GLY A 118 -14.43 -4.59 18.07
N ARG A 119 -14.28 -5.89 17.76
CA ARG A 119 -13.83 -6.94 18.69
C ARG A 119 -14.79 -7.12 19.87
N THR A 120 -16.08 -7.06 19.55
CA THR A 120 -17.19 -7.32 20.48
C THR A 120 -17.21 -8.78 20.93
N GLY A 121 -16.92 -9.71 20.02
CA GLY A 121 -17.10 -11.16 20.24
C GLY A 121 -18.54 -11.52 20.60
N ASN A 122 -19.52 -10.76 20.10
CA ASN A 122 -20.94 -10.86 20.42
C ASN A 122 -21.79 -10.65 19.15
N HIS A 123 -22.80 -11.50 18.96
CA HIS A 123 -23.77 -11.41 17.88
C HIS A 123 -24.95 -10.51 18.25
N ASP A 124 -25.38 -9.63 17.33
CA ASP A 124 -26.49 -8.70 17.59
C ASP A 124 -27.25 -8.36 16.30
N ALA A 125 -28.31 -7.55 16.41
CA ALA A 125 -29.10 -7.09 15.28
C ALA A 125 -28.26 -6.32 14.23
N PRO A 126 -28.69 -6.31 12.95
CA PRO A 126 -28.05 -5.55 11.87
C PRO A 126 -28.17 -4.02 12.03
N THR A 127 -28.87 -3.54 13.05
CA THR A 127 -28.96 -2.14 13.47
C THR A 127 -28.20 -1.83 14.76
N ALA A 128 -27.58 -2.83 15.40
CA ALA A 128 -26.70 -2.62 16.54
C ALA A 128 -25.34 -2.09 16.08
N PRO A 129 -24.73 -1.13 16.79
CA PRO A 129 -23.45 -0.56 16.40
C PRO A 129 -22.31 -1.59 16.53
N ASN A 130 -21.22 -1.36 15.79
CA ASN A 130 -20.00 -2.19 15.85
C ASN A 130 -19.31 -2.21 17.23
N THR A 131 -19.82 -1.47 18.22
CA THR A 131 -19.39 -1.53 19.63
C THR A 131 -20.25 -2.46 20.50
N ALA A 132 -21.25 -3.12 19.91
CA ALA A 132 -22.18 -4.03 20.60
C ALA A 132 -22.30 -5.39 19.89
N GLY A 133 -22.43 -5.41 18.56
CA GLY A 133 -22.43 -6.63 17.76
C GLY A 133 -21.33 -6.65 16.69
N HIS A 134 -21.08 -7.80 16.07
CA HIS A 134 -20.15 -7.89 14.96
C HIS A 134 -20.58 -6.96 13.81
N GLY A 135 -19.62 -6.28 13.18
CA GLY A 135 -19.90 -5.44 12.00
C GLY A 135 -20.51 -6.23 10.83
N GLY A 136 -20.19 -7.52 10.74
CA GLY A 136 -20.64 -8.42 9.69
C GLY A 136 -22.10 -8.88 9.76
N ASP A 137 -22.85 -8.64 10.83
CA ASP A 137 -24.23 -9.16 10.97
C ASP A 137 -25.23 -8.32 10.13
N LEU A 138 -25.95 -8.95 9.18
CA LEU A 138 -26.79 -8.28 8.16
C LEU A 138 -28.27 -8.67 8.24
N PRO A 139 -29.20 -7.88 7.64
CA PRO A 139 -30.60 -8.28 7.52
C PRO A 139 -30.77 -9.58 6.72
N MET A 140 -31.56 -10.51 7.26
CA MET A 140 -31.92 -11.78 6.63
C MET A 140 -32.42 -11.65 5.18
N LEU A 141 -32.09 -12.64 4.35
CA LEU A 141 -32.66 -12.82 3.02
C LEU A 141 -34.01 -13.53 3.11
N ASN A 142 -35.06 -12.93 2.56
CA ASN A 142 -36.33 -13.61 2.30
C ASN A 142 -36.27 -14.31 0.94
N VAL A 143 -36.55 -15.61 0.90
CA VAL A 143 -36.55 -16.48 -0.28
C VAL A 143 -37.97 -16.92 -0.61
N GLY A 144 -38.39 -16.72 -1.87
CA GLY A 144 -39.71 -17.07 -2.37
C GLY A 144 -39.92 -18.57 -2.63
N ALA A 145 -41.15 -18.94 -2.99
CA ALA A 145 -41.51 -20.31 -3.39
C ALA A 145 -40.83 -20.76 -4.71
N ASP A 146 -40.28 -19.83 -5.48
CA ASP A 146 -39.42 -20.07 -6.66
C ASP A 146 -37.96 -20.38 -6.29
N GLY A 147 -37.62 -20.40 -5.00
CA GLY A 147 -36.26 -20.60 -4.51
C GLY A 147 -35.32 -19.42 -4.77
N VAL A 148 -35.87 -18.22 -5.06
CA VAL A 148 -35.11 -16.99 -5.30
C VAL A 148 -35.32 -16.02 -4.13
N GLY A 149 -34.22 -15.55 -3.55
CA GLY A 149 -34.24 -14.48 -2.56
C GLY A 149 -33.65 -13.19 -3.09
N ARG A 150 -34.22 -12.05 -2.70
CA ARG A 150 -33.71 -10.71 -3.02
C ARG A 150 -33.74 -9.80 -1.81
N ALA A 151 -32.66 -9.05 -1.61
CA ALA A 151 -32.56 -8.02 -0.58
C ALA A 151 -31.90 -6.75 -1.15
N THR A 152 -32.28 -5.59 -0.61
CA THR A 152 -31.57 -4.32 -0.82
C THR A 152 -31.75 -3.47 0.42
N PHE A 153 -30.64 -3.05 1.03
CA PHE A 153 -30.64 -2.31 2.29
C PHE A 153 -29.45 -1.34 2.37
N MET A 154 -29.51 -0.46 3.36
CA MET A 154 -28.40 0.38 3.81
C MET A 154 -27.87 -0.16 5.13
N THR A 155 -26.56 -0.06 5.35
CA THR A 155 -25.94 -0.26 6.67
C THR A 155 -24.77 0.70 6.86
N ASP A 156 -24.58 1.18 8.07
CA ASP A 156 -23.44 1.97 8.55
C ASP A 156 -22.42 1.11 9.33
N LYS A 157 -22.77 -0.15 9.65
CA LYS A 157 -21.84 -1.16 10.21
C LYS A 157 -20.69 -1.52 9.26
N LEU A 158 -20.84 -1.24 7.96
CA LEU A 158 -19.85 -1.59 6.92
C LEU A 158 -19.34 -0.35 6.17
N SER A 159 -18.05 -0.38 5.86
CA SER A 159 -17.45 0.39 4.77
C SER A 159 -16.84 -0.57 3.73
N LEU A 160 -16.46 -0.06 2.56
CA LEU A 160 -15.69 -0.88 1.61
C LEU A 160 -14.18 -0.93 1.94
N THR A 161 -13.65 0.04 2.69
CA THR A 161 -12.21 0.21 2.97
C THR A 161 -11.96 0.83 4.35
N GLY A 162 -10.84 0.48 4.99
CA GLY A 162 -10.49 0.93 6.34
C GLY A 162 -10.93 -0.07 7.41
N MET A 163 -11.14 0.41 8.64
CA MET A 163 -11.40 -0.45 9.83
C MET A 163 -12.60 -1.37 9.63
N ASP A 164 -13.75 -0.81 9.26
CA ASP A 164 -15.01 -1.51 8.97
C ASP A 164 -15.09 -2.04 7.51
N GLY A 165 -13.92 -2.17 6.86
CA GLY A 165 -13.78 -2.46 5.44
C GLY A 165 -14.06 -3.93 5.07
N VAL A 166 -14.92 -4.15 4.07
CA VAL A 166 -15.33 -5.49 3.62
C VAL A 166 -14.78 -5.96 2.27
N LEU A 167 -13.99 -5.16 1.55
CA LEU A 167 -13.27 -5.67 0.37
C LEU A 167 -12.30 -6.80 0.77
N ASN A 168 -12.24 -7.85 -0.06
CA ASN A 168 -11.57 -9.14 0.20
C ASN A 168 -12.10 -9.95 1.40
N ARG A 169 -13.25 -9.60 1.94
CA ARG A 169 -14.03 -10.48 2.83
C ARG A 169 -14.98 -11.35 1.99
N SER A 170 -15.76 -12.22 2.63
CA SER A 170 -16.82 -12.96 1.94
C SER A 170 -18.18 -12.67 2.57
N LEU A 171 -19.22 -12.58 1.74
CA LEU A 171 -20.60 -12.66 2.22
C LEU A 171 -21.04 -14.13 2.14
N VAL A 172 -21.60 -14.62 3.25
CA VAL A 172 -22.16 -15.96 3.37
C VAL A 172 -23.67 -15.86 3.60
N ILE A 173 -24.43 -16.77 3.00
CA ILE A 173 -25.85 -16.98 3.26
C ILE A 173 -26.00 -18.37 3.89
N HIS A 174 -26.73 -18.44 4.98
CA HIS A 174 -26.86 -19.63 5.81
C HIS A 174 -28.17 -20.40 5.54
N ALA A 175 -28.33 -21.57 6.15
CA ALA A 175 -29.43 -22.50 5.87
C ALA A 175 -30.74 -22.18 6.60
N GLN A 176 -30.70 -21.44 7.70
CA GLN A 176 -31.82 -21.14 8.60
C GLN A 176 -31.97 -19.62 8.84
N PRO A 177 -33.09 -19.16 9.43
CA PRO A 177 -33.24 -17.79 9.91
C PRO A 177 -32.20 -17.43 10.98
N ASP A 178 -32.04 -16.13 11.20
CA ASP A 178 -31.19 -15.52 12.21
C ASP A 178 -32.05 -15.05 13.40
N ASP A 179 -31.65 -15.39 14.63
CA ASP A 179 -32.30 -14.92 15.87
C ASP A 179 -31.78 -13.56 16.39
N TYR A 180 -30.74 -13.02 15.73
CA TYR A 180 -29.99 -11.80 16.04
C TYR A 180 -29.40 -11.74 17.46
N LYS A 181 -29.08 -12.89 18.08
CA LYS A 181 -28.64 -12.97 19.49
C LYS A 181 -27.63 -14.07 19.83
N SER A 182 -27.71 -15.21 19.16
CA SER A 182 -26.98 -16.41 19.58
C SER A 182 -25.62 -16.53 18.92
N ASP A 183 -24.54 -16.33 19.67
CA ASP A 183 -23.18 -16.43 19.14
C ASP A 183 -22.83 -17.81 18.55
N PRO A 184 -22.01 -17.86 17.49
CA PRO A 184 -21.41 -16.72 16.78
C PRO A 184 -22.25 -16.22 15.60
N SER A 185 -23.46 -16.75 15.37
CA SER A 185 -24.13 -16.67 14.06
C SER A 185 -25.66 -16.88 14.07
N GLY A 186 -26.35 -16.45 15.13
CA GLY A 186 -27.80 -16.39 15.21
C GLY A 186 -28.55 -17.73 15.09
N LEU A 187 -27.88 -18.86 15.40
CA LEU A 187 -28.32 -20.24 15.11
C LEU A 187 -28.62 -20.54 13.63
N THR A 188 -28.16 -19.71 12.70
CA THR A 188 -28.46 -19.78 11.25
C THR A 188 -27.98 -21.07 10.54
N GLY A 189 -27.11 -21.85 11.18
CA GLY A 189 -26.72 -23.19 10.73
C GLY A 189 -25.78 -23.21 9.52
N ALA A 190 -25.93 -24.22 8.67
CA ALA A 190 -24.99 -24.53 7.59
C ALA A 190 -24.82 -23.39 6.57
N ARG A 191 -23.61 -23.23 6.05
CA ARG A 191 -23.26 -22.19 5.06
C ARG A 191 -23.69 -22.64 3.66
N GLU A 192 -24.79 -22.08 3.16
CA GLU A 192 -25.44 -22.48 1.89
C GLU A 192 -24.83 -21.78 0.68
N ARG A 193 -24.50 -20.50 0.77
CA ARG A 193 -23.86 -19.73 -0.31
C ARG A 193 -22.69 -18.92 0.22
N CYS A 194 -21.65 -18.75 -0.60
CA CYS A 194 -20.54 -17.84 -0.30
C CYS A 194 -20.10 -17.09 -1.55
N GLY A 195 -19.73 -15.81 -1.40
CA GLY A 195 -19.11 -15.00 -2.44
C GLY A 195 -18.07 -14.04 -1.89
N VAL A 196 -16.88 -14.00 -2.48
CA VAL A 196 -15.80 -13.07 -2.09
C VAL A 196 -16.08 -11.68 -2.66
N LEU A 197 -16.09 -10.67 -1.79
CA LEU A 197 -16.39 -9.28 -2.11
C LEU A 197 -15.15 -8.62 -2.75
N THR A 198 -15.18 -8.40 -4.07
CA THR A 198 -14.06 -7.82 -4.82
C THR A 198 -14.44 -6.47 -5.42
N ARG A 199 -13.47 -5.55 -5.56
CA ARG A 199 -13.71 -4.17 -6.02
C ARG A 199 -14.16 -4.16 -7.49
N THR A 200 -15.28 -3.50 -7.78
CA THR A 200 -15.82 -3.39 -9.14
C THR A 200 -14.90 -2.55 -10.02
N ASN A 201 -14.71 -2.97 -11.27
CA ASN A 201 -13.79 -2.37 -12.26
C ASN A 201 -12.31 -2.32 -11.82
N TYR A 202 -11.91 -3.16 -10.84
CA TYR A 202 -10.53 -3.26 -10.39
C TYR A 202 -9.80 -4.40 -11.13
N ALA A 203 -8.90 -4.02 -12.03
CA ALA A 203 -8.08 -4.95 -12.80
C ALA A 203 -6.66 -5.00 -12.21
N ALA A 204 -6.31 -6.09 -11.54
CA ALA A 204 -4.94 -6.40 -11.16
C ALA A 204 -4.28 -7.34 -12.18
N ARG A 205 -2.97 -7.21 -12.37
CA ARG A 205 -2.14 -8.10 -13.19
C ARG A 205 -1.01 -8.67 -12.35
N ASP A 206 -1.01 -10.00 -12.19
CA ASP A 206 0.11 -10.71 -11.60
C ASP A 206 1.23 -10.95 -12.64
N TYR A 207 2.46 -10.85 -12.16
CA TYR A 207 3.69 -11.24 -12.85
C TYR A 207 4.33 -12.35 -12.02
N ALA A 208 4.18 -13.60 -12.46
CA ALA A 208 4.78 -14.75 -11.79
C ALA A 208 6.31 -14.70 -11.92
N LEU A 209 7.02 -14.82 -10.80
CA LEU A 209 8.47 -14.91 -10.74
C LEU A 209 8.90 -16.39 -10.85
N PRO A 210 9.94 -16.70 -11.65
CA PRO A 210 10.46 -18.06 -11.77
C PRO A 210 11.36 -18.42 -10.58
N GLY A 211 11.54 -19.72 -10.34
CA GLY A 211 12.54 -20.22 -9.40
C GLY A 211 11.96 -21.12 -8.31
N ALA A 212 12.80 -21.39 -7.31
CA ALA A 212 12.38 -21.98 -6.05
C ALA A 212 11.70 -20.91 -5.16
N GLN A 213 11.63 -21.15 -3.85
CA GLN A 213 11.23 -20.10 -2.93
C GLN A 213 12.38 -19.07 -2.85
N ASP A 214 12.11 -17.83 -3.26
CA ASP A 214 13.11 -16.74 -3.34
C ASP A 214 12.70 -15.49 -2.54
N PHE A 215 11.44 -15.42 -2.08
CA PHE A 215 10.92 -14.37 -1.19
C PHE A 215 11.19 -12.93 -1.71
N PRO A 216 10.41 -12.45 -2.70
CA PRO A 216 10.65 -11.16 -3.35
C PRO A 216 10.39 -10.00 -2.40
N GLU A 217 11.40 -9.18 -2.15
CA GLU A 217 11.33 -8.06 -1.21
C GLU A 217 11.31 -6.73 -1.97
N GLY A 218 12.47 -6.27 -2.45
CA GLY A 218 12.58 -5.02 -3.18
C GLY A 218 11.99 -5.08 -4.58
N VAL A 219 11.22 -4.06 -4.97
CA VAL A 219 10.76 -3.83 -6.34
C VAL A 219 11.13 -2.42 -6.81
N ALA A 220 11.64 -2.29 -8.02
CA ALA A 220 11.92 -1.01 -8.67
C ALA A 220 11.57 -1.05 -10.16
N TYR A 221 11.39 0.11 -10.80
CA TYR A 221 10.99 0.21 -12.20
C TYR A 221 11.95 1.12 -12.99
N ASP A 222 12.57 0.59 -14.04
CA ASP A 222 13.26 1.38 -15.05
C ASP A 222 12.32 1.74 -16.20
N ALA A 223 11.76 2.95 -16.11
CA ALA A 223 10.86 3.52 -17.12
C ALA A 223 11.51 3.71 -18.51
N ARG A 224 12.85 3.74 -18.62
CA ARG A 224 13.56 3.83 -19.91
C ARG A 224 13.53 2.52 -20.69
N LYS A 225 13.49 1.40 -19.96
CA LYS A 225 13.54 0.03 -20.49
C LYS A 225 12.19 -0.66 -20.48
N GLY A 226 11.22 -0.14 -19.71
CA GLY A 226 9.97 -0.84 -19.42
C GLY A 226 10.20 -2.10 -18.59
N VAL A 227 11.20 -2.09 -17.69
CA VAL A 227 11.63 -3.26 -16.90
C VAL A 227 11.35 -3.01 -15.42
N ILE A 228 10.72 -3.99 -14.77
CA ILE A 228 10.57 -4.07 -13.33
C ILE A 228 11.69 -4.98 -12.80
N TYR A 229 12.45 -4.50 -11.82
CA TYR A 229 13.44 -5.31 -11.11
C TYR A 229 12.83 -5.81 -9.79
N ALA A 230 13.07 -7.07 -9.46
CA ALA A 230 12.67 -7.69 -8.19
C ALA A 230 13.87 -8.35 -7.50
N GLY A 231 14.08 -8.04 -6.22
CA GLY A 231 15.15 -8.59 -5.39
C GLY A 231 14.67 -9.77 -4.55
N SER A 232 15.47 -10.82 -4.48
CA SER A 232 15.28 -11.97 -3.58
C SER A 232 15.86 -11.69 -2.19
N ALA A 233 15.04 -11.82 -1.15
CA ALA A 233 15.51 -11.76 0.24
C ALA A 233 16.37 -12.99 0.63
N GLN A 234 16.15 -14.15 -0.02
CA GLN A 234 16.78 -15.42 0.37
C GLN A 234 18.12 -15.69 -0.36
N SER A 235 18.27 -15.26 -1.61
CA SER A 235 19.47 -15.52 -2.43
C SER A 235 20.20 -14.26 -2.87
N GLY A 236 19.57 -13.09 -2.81
CA GLY A 236 20.11 -11.85 -3.38
C GLY A 236 20.09 -11.80 -4.91
N THR A 237 19.44 -12.77 -5.57
CA THR A 237 19.19 -12.74 -7.02
C THR A 237 18.30 -11.55 -7.39
N ILE A 238 18.63 -10.89 -8.50
CA ILE A 238 17.76 -9.88 -9.12
C ILE A 238 17.12 -10.47 -10.37
N TYR A 239 15.79 -10.47 -10.40
CA TYR A 239 14.99 -10.79 -11.59
C TYR A 239 14.61 -9.51 -12.33
N ALA A 240 14.57 -9.56 -13.66
CA ALA A 240 14.03 -8.51 -14.51
C ALA A 240 12.75 -9.01 -15.20
N VAL A 241 11.66 -8.26 -15.04
CA VAL A 241 10.35 -8.53 -15.63
C VAL A 241 10.03 -7.44 -16.64
N ASN A 242 9.73 -7.81 -17.88
CA ASN A 242 9.23 -6.87 -18.87
C ASN A 242 7.82 -6.40 -18.47
N ALA A 243 7.63 -5.11 -18.22
CA ALA A 243 6.36 -4.58 -17.70
C ALA A 243 5.18 -4.71 -18.69
N ALA A 244 5.44 -4.83 -19.99
CA ALA A 244 4.42 -4.98 -21.02
C ALA A 244 4.06 -6.45 -21.25
N THR A 245 5.03 -7.32 -21.53
CA THR A 245 4.78 -8.74 -21.86
C THR A 245 4.66 -9.62 -20.62
N GLY A 246 5.34 -9.27 -19.53
CA GLY A 246 5.48 -10.09 -18.33
C GLY A 246 6.54 -11.19 -18.44
N ALA A 247 7.31 -11.23 -19.53
CA ALA A 247 8.45 -12.14 -19.65
C ALA A 247 9.50 -11.81 -18.56
N VAL A 248 10.01 -12.85 -17.89
CA VAL A 248 10.99 -12.72 -16.81
C VAL A 248 12.33 -13.33 -17.21
N SER A 249 13.42 -12.65 -16.86
CA SER A 249 14.79 -13.18 -16.92
C SER A 249 15.51 -12.96 -15.59
N LYS A 250 16.61 -13.69 -15.36
CA LYS A 250 17.56 -13.35 -14.30
C LYS A 250 18.46 -12.21 -14.79
N PHE A 251 18.57 -11.14 -14.01
CA PHE A 251 19.33 -9.93 -14.35
C PHE A 251 20.69 -9.89 -13.65
N SER A 252 20.76 -10.34 -12.40
CA SER A 252 22.02 -10.44 -11.65
C SER A 252 21.92 -11.62 -10.69
N GLU A 253 22.90 -12.51 -10.72
CA GLU A 253 22.94 -13.73 -9.91
C GLU A 253 23.07 -13.40 -8.41
N GLY A 254 22.44 -14.23 -7.57
CA GLY A 254 22.61 -14.17 -6.11
C GLY A 254 24.03 -14.56 -5.68
N GLY A 255 24.47 -14.10 -4.50
CA GLY A 255 25.82 -14.35 -3.98
C GLY A 255 26.97 -13.65 -4.73
N ALA A 256 26.73 -13.14 -5.94
CA ALA A 256 27.71 -12.36 -6.70
C ALA A 256 28.21 -11.16 -5.88
N VAL A 257 29.53 -11.07 -5.71
CA VAL A 257 30.22 -10.07 -4.86
C VAL A 257 29.65 -10.03 -3.42
N GLY A 258 29.23 -11.18 -2.88
CA GLY A 258 28.77 -11.33 -1.50
C GLY A 258 27.32 -10.91 -1.24
N ARG A 259 26.54 -10.54 -2.26
CA ARG A 259 25.12 -10.15 -2.12
C ARG A 259 24.23 -11.37 -1.87
N ALA A 260 24.09 -11.79 -0.61
CA ALA A 260 23.26 -12.92 -0.19
C ALA A 260 21.77 -12.56 0.00
N SER A 261 21.44 -11.28 0.06
CA SER A 261 20.06 -10.76 0.11
C SER A 261 19.94 -9.49 -0.72
N ALA A 262 18.74 -9.25 -1.27
CA ALA A 262 18.39 -8.05 -2.02
C ALA A 262 17.03 -7.56 -1.51
N LEU A 263 17.10 -6.68 -0.51
CA LEU A 263 15.94 -6.01 0.09
C LEU A 263 15.60 -4.77 -0.74
N GLY A 264 15.41 -3.59 -0.13
CA GLY A 264 15.00 -2.37 -0.82
C GLY A 264 15.80 -2.06 -2.10
N LEU A 265 15.08 -2.03 -3.22
CA LEU A 265 15.59 -1.70 -4.55
C LEU A 265 15.16 -0.27 -4.93
N LYS A 266 16.03 0.49 -5.61
CA LYS A 266 15.67 1.71 -6.37
C LYS A 266 16.53 1.84 -7.63
N VAL A 267 15.96 2.37 -8.72
CA VAL A 267 16.71 2.73 -9.94
C VAL A 267 17.00 4.24 -9.90
N ASP A 268 18.27 4.63 -10.10
CA ASP A 268 18.65 6.05 -10.12
C ASP A 268 18.46 6.71 -11.50
N THR A 269 18.76 8.01 -11.61
CA THR A 269 18.63 8.79 -12.85
C THR A 269 19.58 8.36 -13.96
N GLN A 270 20.69 7.67 -13.64
CA GLN A 270 21.61 7.06 -14.61
C GLN A 270 21.19 5.66 -15.06
N GLY A 271 20.20 5.05 -14.38
CA GLY A 271 19.73 3.69 -14.66
C GLY A 271 20.51 2.61 -13.91
N ARG A 272 21.31 3.00 -12.90
CA ARG A 272 21.95 2.04 -12.00
C ARG A 272 20.91 1.51 -11.01
N LEU A 273 20.99 0.23 -10.67
CA LEU A 273 20.14 -0.40 -9.66
C LEU A 273 20.87 -0.38 -8.31
N TRP A 274 20.27 0.28 -7.34
CA TRP A 274 20.72 0.35 -5.95
C TRP A 274 19.95 -0.67 -5.12
N ILE A 275 20.66 -1.43 -4.29
CA ILE A 275 20.12 -2.60 -3.56
C ILE A 275 20.61 -2.56 -2.10
N ALA A 276 19.68 -2.64 -1.14
CA ALA A 276 20.00 -2.85 0.27
C ALA A 276 20.30 -4.34 0.56
N GLY A 277 21.44 -4.61 1.20
CA GLY A 277 21.98 -5.95 1.43
C GLY A 277 21.63 -6.57 2.80
N GLY A 278 20.58 -6.09 3.47
CA GLY A 278 20.05 -6.70 4.69
C GLY A 278 21.10 -6.98 5.76
N ALA A 279 21.13 -8.24 6.20
CA ALA A 279 22.04 -8.74 7.24
C ALA A 279 23.53 -8.67 6.88
N GLN A 280 23.90 -8.45 5.62
CA GLN A 280 25.30 -8.24 5.22
C GLN A 280 25.80 -6.83 5.58
N GLY A 281 24.90 -5.89 5.88
CA GLY A 281 25.29 -4.50 6.18
C GLY A 281 25.84 -3.73 4.98
N THR A 282 25.52 -4.16 3.76
CA THR A 282 26.04 -3.61 2.50
C THR A 282 25.00 -2.88 1.67
N VAL A 283 25.48 -1.98 0.80
CA VAL A 283 24.70 -1.42 -0.32
C VAL A 283 25.39 -1.83 -1.62
N SER A 284 24.69 -2.57 -2.49
CA SER A 284 25.19 -2.90 -3.82
C SER A 284 24.68 -1.89 -4.86
N VAL A 285 25.54 -1.53 -5.81
CA VAL A 285 25.19 -0.73 -6.99
C VAL A 285 25.52 -1.55 -8.23
N LEU A 286 24.53 -1.79 -9.07
CA LEU A 286 24.69 -2.43 -10.38
C LEU A 286 24.57 -1.43 -11.51
N SER A 287 25.28 -1.65 -12.60
CA SER A 287 25.13 -0.92 -13.86
C SER A 287 23.77 -1.24 -14.52
N PRO A 288 23.33 -0.47 -15.53
CA PRO A 288 22.07 -0.74 -16.23
C PRO A 288 22.00 -2.13 -16.88
N ASP A 289 23.14 -2.74 -17.19
CA ASP A 289 23.31 -4.10 -17.76
C ASP A 289 23.51 -5.20 -16.70
N GLY A 290 23.57 -4.85 -15.40
CA GLY A 290 23.55 -5.80 -14.28
C GLY A 290 24.93 -6.14 -13.69
N ALA A 291 26.01 -5.57 -14.23
CA ALA A 291 27.36 -5.75 -13.71
C ALA A 291 27.57 -4.96 -12.39
N PRO A 292 28.36 -5.48 -11.43
CA PRO A 292 28.68 -4.76 -10.20
C PRO A 292 29.49 -3.49 -10.47
N VAL A 293 28.98 -2.34 -10.00
CA VAL A 293 29.68 -1.04 -10.01
C VAL A 293 30.36 -0.80 -8.66
N ALA A 294 29.67 -1.11 -7.56
CA ALA A 294 30.20 -1.01 -6.20
C ALA A 294 29.47 -1.94 -5.23
N VAL A 295 30.16 -2.33 -4.16
CA VAL A 295 29.57 -2.86 -2.92
C VAL A 295 30.14 -2.05 -1.78
N LEU A 296 29.28 -1.41 -0.99
CA LEU A 296 29.65 -0.46 0.05
C LEU A 296 29.33 -1.04 1.42
N GLU A 297 30.36 -1.27 2.26
CA GLU A 297 30.21 -1.81 3.62
C GLU A 297 29.93 -0.70 4.64
N THR A 298 28.89 -0.87 5.48
CA THR A 298 28.79 -0.13 6.74
C THR A 298 29.73 -0.71 7.81
N PRO A 299 30.03 -0.01 8.92
CA PRO A 299 30.87 -0.55 9.98
C PRO A 299 30.38 -1.91 10.47
N ARG A 300 31.27 -2.91 10.46
CA ARG A 300 30.95 -4.32 10.70
C ARG A 300 30.26 -4.50 12.06
N SER A 301 29.14 -5.22 12.06
CA SER A 301 28.33 -5.50 13.23
C SER A 301 27.59 -6.82 13.05
N PRO A 302 27.45 -7.67 14.08
CA PRO A 302 26.58 -8.85 14.02
C PRO A 302 25.09 -8.49 13.91
N ASN A 303 24.74 -7.22 14.17
CA ASN A 303 23.37 -6.72 14.26
C ASN A 303 23.02 -5.75 13.12
N ALA A 304 23.74 -5.77 11.99
CA ALA A 304 23.41 -4.94 10.83
C ALA A 304 22.16 -5.47 10.11
N TYR A 305 21.27 -4.59 9.66
CA TYR A 305 20.15 -4.97 8.80
C TYR A 305 19.71 -3.79 7.91
N LEU A 306 20.44 -3.53 6.83
CA LEU A 306 20.09 -2.45 5.89
C LEU A 306 18.88 -2.83 5.05
N ASN A 307 17.77 -2.12 5.22
CA ASN A 307 16.47 -2.60 4.76
C ASN A 307 15.97 -1.88 3.51
N ASP A 308 15.77 -0.55 3.56
CA ASP A 308 15.38 0.24 2.39
C ASP A 308 16.30 1.46 2.17
N LEU A 309 16.27 1.99 0.95
CA LEU A 309 17.08 3.10 0.50
C LEU A 309 16.29 4.13 -0.32
N ALA A 310 16.67 5.40 -0.16
CA ALA A 310 16.06 6.58 -0.76
C ALA A 310 17.12 7.46 -1.44
N PRO A 311 17.22 7.43 -2.79
CA PRO A 311 17.90 8.45 -3.55
C PRO A 311 17.28 9.83 -3.32
N ALA A 312 18.11 10.84 -3.09
CA ALA A 312 17.71 12.22 -2.85
C ALA A 312 18.10 13.14 -4.03
N PRO A 313 17.44 14.31 -4.21
CA PRO A 313 17.75 15.24 -5.31
C PRO A 313 19.19 15.79 -5.35
N ASP A 314 19.96 15.68 -4.26
CA ASP A 314 21.38 16.07 -4.21
C ASP A 314 22.35 14.97 -4.73
N GLY A 315 21.82 13.84 -5.20
CA GLY A 315 22.58 12.68 -5.66
C GLY A 315 23.03 11.73 -4.54
N SER A 316 22.69 12.00 -3.28
CA SER A 316 22.90 11.05 -2.18
C SER A 316 21.91 9.90 -2.21
N VAL A 317 22.24 8.81 -1.54
CA VAL A 317 21.27 7.75 -1.18
C VAL A 317 21.28 7.57 0.33
N TYR A 318 20.12 7.74 0.96
CA TYR A 318 19.94 7.51 2.40
C TYR A 318 19.42 6.09 2.63
N VAL A 319 19.92 5.40 3.65
CA VAL A 319 19.65 3.97 3.88
C VAL A 319 19.28 3.73 5.34
N THR A 320 18.17 3.04 5.57
CA THR A 320 17.70 2.66 6.91
C THR A 320 18.37 1.36 7.36
N ASP A 321 18.74 1.30 8.63
CA ASP A 321 19.05 0.04 9.30
C ASP A 321 17.92 -0.30 10.28
N SER A 322 17.31 -1.47 10.16
CA SER A 322 16.16 -1.85 10.98
C SER A 322 16.51 -2.36 12.38
N THR A 323 17.80 -2.61 12.67
CA THR A 323 18.27 -3.18 13.95
C THR A 323 19.32 -2.32 14.65
N ARG A 324 20.18 -1.61 13.91
CA ARG A 324 21.03 -0.54 14.45
C ARG A 324 20.26 0.80 14.41
N PRO A 325 20.25 1.60 15.50
CA PRO A 325 19.55 2.89 15.52
C PRO A 325 20.35 3.96 14.75
N ALA A 326 20.39 3.85 13.42
CA ALA A 326 21.15 4.73 12.53
C ALA A 326 20.50 4.87 11.15
N ILE A 327 20.75 6.01 10.50
CA ILE A 327 20.55 6.21 9.06
C ILE A 327 21.92 6.48 8.42
N TYR A 328 22.26 5.66 7.43
CA TYR A 328 23.47 5.81 6.63
C TYR A 328 23.20 6.70 5.42
N ARG A 329 24.23 7.39 4.92
CA ARG A 329 24.21 8.13 3.65
C ARG A 329 25.34 7.62 2.77
N VAL A 330 25.02 7.30 1.52
CA VAL A 330 25.99 7.20 0.43
C VAL A 330 26.05 8.55 -0.28
N THR A 331 27.25 9.08 -0.47
CA THR A 331 27.49 10.32 -1.25
C THR A 331 27.58 10.04 -2.75
N PRO A 332 27.49 11.06 -3.63
CA PRO A 332 27.65 10.88 -5.07
C PRO A 332 28.98 10.22 -5.51
N ASP A 333 30.06 10.38 -4.74
CA ASP A 333 31.35 9.70 -4.94
C ASP A 333 31.43 8.31 -4.26
N LEU A 334 30.27 7.69 -3.99
CA LEU A 334 30.09 6.33 -3.48
C LEU A 334 30.73 6.04 -2.10
N ARG A 335 30.88 7.05 -1.23
CA ARG A 335 31.29 6.83 0.16
C ARG A 335 30.06 6.63 1.04
N ILE A 336 30.01 5.52 1.77
CA ILE A 336 28.99 5.27 2.79
C ILE A 336 29.49 5.70 4.18
N SER A 337 28.64 6.38 4.95
CA SER A 337 28.93 6.74 6.35
C SER A 337 27.65 6.86 7.18
N GLU A 338 27.75 6.77 8.50
CA GLU A 338 26.62 7.09 9.38
C GLU A 338 26.33 8.59 9.28
N TRP A 339 25.13 8.94 8.83
CA TRP A 339 24.71 10.33 8.67
C TRP A 339 23.94 10.84 9.89
N LEU A 340 23.14 9.98 10.52
CA LEU A 340 22.36 10.30 11.70
C LEU A 340 22.26 9.09 12.61
N SER A 341 22.82 9.20 13.81
CA SER A 341 22.50 8.29 14.92
C SER A 341 21.07 8.58 15.41
N LEU A 342 20.27 7.54 15.54
CA LEU A 342 18.92 7.62 16.12
C LEU A 342 18.95 7.38 17.64
N ALA A 343 20.09 7.00 18.20
CA ALA A 343 20.33 7.01 19.64
C ALA A 343 20.03 8.40 20.24
N GLY A 344 19.41 8.45 21.42
CA GLY A 344 18.96 9.70 22.04
C GLY A 344 17.70 10.32 21.41
N THR A 345 17.45 10.15 20.11
CA THR A 345 16.33 10.77 19.37
C THR A 345 14.93 10.22 19.74
N PRO A 346 13.83 10.89 19.34
CA PRO A 346 12.46 10.37 19.53
C PRO A 346 12.17 9.02 18.87
N ILE A 347 12.95 8.59 17.88
CA ILE A 347 12.78 7.29 17.20
C ILE A 347 13.42 6.20 18.09
N ARG A 348 12.64 5.67 19.04
CA ARG A 348 13.09 4.62 19.97
C ARG A 348 13.04 3.24 19.31
N TYR A 349 14.20 2.61 19.13
CA TYR A 349 14.28 1.22 18.67
C TYR A 349 13.90 0.26 19.82
N GLY A 350 13.28 -0.87 19.46
CA GLY A 350 12.92 -1.96 20.34
C GLY A 350 13.08 -3.31 19.64
N PRO A 351 12.49 -4.40 20.16
CA PRO A 351 12.60 -5.74 19.56
C PRO A 351 12.07 -5.81 18.12
N GLY A 352 12.67 -6.69 17.32
CA GLY A 352 12.34 -6.90 15.91
C GLY A 352 12.87 -5.80 14.98
N LEU A 353 12.29 -5.70 13.77
CA LEU A 353 12.63 -4.68 12.78
C LEU A 353 11.95 -3.34 13.13
N ASN A 354 12.75 -2.26 13.15
CA ASN A 354 12.32 -0.92 13.54
C ASN A 354 12.07 -0.01 12.33
N LEU A 355 12.97 0.94 12.07
CA LEU A 355 12.83 1.83 10.91
C LEU A 355 13.10 1.02 9.64
N ASN A 356 12.17 1.11 8.67
CA ASN A 356 12.17 0.30 7.47
C ASN A 356 12.07 1.17 6.22
N GLY A 357 10.94 1.15 5.48
CA GLY A 357 10.81 1.88 4.22
C GLY A 357 11.09 3.37 4.35
N VAL A 358 11.77 3.92 3.35
CA VAL A 358 12.24 5.32 3.34
C VAL A 358 12.12 5.95 1.95
N VAL A 359 11.70 7.22 1.92
CA VAL A 359 11.63 8.05 0.71
C VAL A 359 12.12 9.46 1.01
N ALA A 360 12.81 10.08 0.05
CA ALA A 360 13.17 11.49 0.10
C ALA A 360 12.04 12.34 -0.50
N THR A 361 11.82 13.55 0.02
CA THR A 361 10.85 14.49 -0.57
C THR A 361 11.42 15.13 -1.84
N PRO A 362 10.58 15.44 -2.87
CA PRO A 362 11.07 15.96 -4.16
C PRO A 362 11.81 17.31 -4.08
N ASP A 363 11.60 18.07 -3.00
CA ASP A 363 12.29 19.33 -2.71
C ASP A 363 13.67 19.15 -2.04
N GLY A 364 14.08 17.91 -1.75
CA GLY A 364 15.35 17.59 -1.10
C GLY A 364 15.45 18.08 0.35
N ARG A 365 14.32 18.37 1.01
CA ARG A 365 14.31 18.90 2.38
C ARG A 365 14.18 17.82 3.45
N TYR A 366 13.49 16.72 3.18
CA TYR A 366 13.14 15.72 4.18
C TYR A 366 13.34 14.28 3.70
N LEU A 367 13.59 13.39 4.65
CA LEU A 367 13.23 11.98 4.54
C LEU A 367 11.87 11.76 5.21
N LEU A 368 11.06 10.90 4.63
CA LEU A 368 9.93 10.25 5.30
C LEU A 368 10.30 8.77 5.48
N ALA A 369 10.22 8.26 6.71
CA ALA A 369 10.56 6.89 7.03
C ALA A 369 9.52 6.27 7.97
N VAL A 370 9.12 5.03 7.70
CA VAL A 370 8.13 4.29 8.49
C VAL A 370 8.82 3.32 9.45
N LYS A 371 8.24 3.17 10.65
CA LYS A 371 8.72 2.24 11.67
C LYS A 371 7.80 1.03 11.78
N LEU A 372 8.21 -0.09 11.19
CA LEU A 372 7.41 -1.31 10.96
C LEU A 372 6.70 -1.79 12.23
N ASN A 373 7.43 -1.90 13.35
CA ASN A 373 6.91 -2.44 14.60
C ASN A 373 6.04 -1.48 15.44
N THR A 374 5.85 -0.22 15.05
CA THR A 374 4.91 0.72 15.73
C THR A 374 3.98 1.51 14.79
N GLY A 375 4.14 1.37 13.47
CA GLY A 375 3.32 2.05 12.48
C GLY A 375 3.45 3.58 12.48
N ASP A 376 4.55 4.10 13.01
CA ASP A 376 4.84 5.53 13.04
C ASP A 376 5.54 5.98 11.76
N LEU A 377 5.04 7.06 11.16
CA LEU A 377 5.71 7.77 10.08
C LEU A 377 6.48 8.96 10.65
N TRP A 378 7.75 9.08 10.29
CA TRP A 378 8.65 10.13 10.77
C TRP A 378 9.16 11.00 9.62
N ARG A 379 9.17 12.31 9.82
CA ARG A 379 9.85 13.29 8.96
C ARG A 379 11.17 13.68 9.59
N ILE A 380 12.25 13.60 8.82
CA ILE A 380 13.60 13.94 9.25
C ILE A 380 14.15 15.01 8.30
N ASP A 381 14.47 16.19 8.82
CA ASP A 381 15.01 17.31 8.02
C ASP A 381 16.48 17.04 7.62
N LEU A 382 16.76 17.08 6.31
CA LEU A 382 18.05 16.68 5.74
C LEU A 382 19.20 17.64 6.04
N ARG A 383 18.93 18.85 6.53
CA ARG A 383 19.95 19.86 6.89
C ARG A 383 20.17 19.95 8.39
N SER A 384 19.08 20.12 9.15
CA SER A 384 19.09 20.32 10.60
C SER A 384 19.05 19.03 11.40
N LYS A 385 18.74 17.88 10.76
CA LYS A 385 18.47 16.58 11.39
C LYS A 385 17.32 16.60 12.40
N ALA A 386 16.45 17.61 12.33
CA ALA A 386 15.26 17.71 13.16
C ALA A 386 14.25 16.59 12.82
N ILE A 387 13.84 15.83 13.85
CA ILE A 387 12.95 14.67 13.73
C ILE A 387 11.56 15.04 14.26
N ARG A 388 10.51 14.73 13.50
CA ARG A 388 9.10 14.92 13.89
C ARG A 388 8.26 13.70 13.49
N ARG A 389 7.38 13.23 14.39
CA ARG A 389 6.33 12.26 14.05
C ARG A 389 5.28 12.94 13.18
N VAL A 390 4.96 12.34 12.04
CA VAL A 390 3.98 12.81 11.06
C VAL A 390 2.59 12.27 11.40
N MET A 391 2.52 10.98 11.70
CA MET A 391 1.31 10.24 12.09
C MET A 391 1.70 8.87 12.69
N GLY A 392 0.70 8.15 13.19
CA GLY A 392 0.78 6.71 13.47
C GLY A 392 -0.27 5.93 12.68
N GLY A 393 -0.50 4.67 13.04
CA GLY A 393 -1.56 3.82 12.47
C GLY A 393 -1.17 3.02 11.23
N LEU A 394 0.04 3.21 10.71
CA LEU A 394 0.58 2.47 9.56
C LEU A 394 1.27 1.17 10.03
N ASN A 395 0.61 0.41 10.90
CA ASN A 395 1.18 -0.79 11.53
C ASN A 395 1.70 -1.75 10.46
N ASN A 396 2.79 -2.47 10.75
CA ASN A 396 3.44 -3.38 9.79
C ASN A 396 3.90 -2.67 8.50
N GLY A 397 4.04 -1.34 8.54
CA GLY A 397 4.48 -0.50 7.42
C GLY A 397 5.89 -0.88 6.97
N ASP A 398 5.99 -1.20 5.68
CA ASP A 398 7.16 -1.79 5.04
C ASP A 398 7.70 -0.80 3.98
N GLY A 399 7.79 -1.16 2.70
CA GLY A 399 8.22 -0.24 1.65
C GLY A 399 7.30 0.98 1.45
N LEU A 400 7.91 2.11 1.05
CA LEU A 400 7.26 3.41 0.84
C LEU A 400 7.39 3.92 -0.60
N LEU A 401 6.35 4.61 -1.09
CA LEU A 401 6.34 5.31 -2.38
C LEU A 401 5.64 6.68 -2.27
N LEU A 402 6.37 7.76 -2.55
CA LEU A 402 5.84 9.13 -2.51
C LEU A 402 5.53 9.63 -3.94
N ASP A 403 4.29 10.07 -4.14
CA ASP A 403 3.77 10.66 -5.38
C ASP A 403 3.17 12.05 -5.06
N GLY A 404 4.01 13.08 -5.15
CA GLY A 404 3.69 14.45 -4.74
C GLY A 404 3.43 14.56 -3.23
N ARG A 405 2.16 14.69 -2.84
CA ARG A 405 1.69 14.65 -1.43
C ARG A 405 0.94 13.37 -1.06
N THR A 406 0.91 12.38 -1.97
CA THR A 406 0.33 11.06 -1.72
C THR A 406 1.44 10.09 -1.37
N LEU A 407 1.42 9.52 -0.17
CA LEU A 407 2.35 8.46 0.23
C LEU A 407 1.59 7.13 0.23
N TYR A 408 2.01 6.21 -0.63
CA TYR A 408 1.54 4.83 -0.60
C TYR A 408 2.49 4.00 0.29
N VAL A 409 1.88 3.17 1.14
CA VAL A 409 2.58 2.40 2.18
C VAL A 409 2.20 0.93 2.02
N SER A 410 3.19 0.06 1.84
CA SER A 410 2.96 -1.38 1.96
C SER A 410 2.77 -1.74 3.43
N ARG A 411 1.76 -2.54 3.78
CA ARG A 411 1.56 -3.02 5.16
C ARG A 411 1.55 -4.55 5.17
N ASN A 412 2.66 -5.13 5.62
CA ASN A 412 3.03 -6.49 5.24
C ASN A 412 2.14 -7.57 5.88
N LYS A 413 2.09 -7.68 7.21
CA LYS A 413 1.19 -8.62 7.91
C LYS A 413 -0.30 -8.32 7.70
N ASP A 414 -0.64 -7.08 7.40
CA ASP A 414 -2.03 -6.64 7.22
C ASP A 414 -2.58 -6.97 5.81
N GLY A 415 -1.71 -7.22 4.82
CA GLY A 415 -2.12 -7.62 3.47
C GLY A 415 -2.76 -6.51 2.64
N ILE A 416 -2.46 -5.24 2.95
CA ILE A 416 -3.10 -4.05 2.35
C ILE A 416 -2.07 -3.01 1.92
N ILE A 417 -2.50 -2.09 1.05
CA ILE A 417 -1.75 -0.88 0.70
C ILE A 417 -2.50 0.34 1.23
N SER A 418 -1.89 1.14 2.09
CA SER A 418 -2.50 2.37 2.60
C SER A 418 -2.11 3.57 1.74
N LYS A 419 -3.08 4.42 1.45
CA LYS A 419 -2.89 5.73 0.81
C LYS A 419 -2.98 6.83 1.87
N VAL A 420 -1.86 7.48 2.14
CA VAL A 420 -1.76 8.63 3.04
C VAL A 420 -1.76 9.92 2.24
N THR A 421 -2.63 10.86 2.59
CA THR A 421 -2.54 12.26 2.14
C THR A 421 -1.72 13.06 3.14
N LEU A 422 -0.65 13.70 2.68
CA LEU A 422 0.29 14.47 3.52
C LEU A 422 0.02 15.98 3.49
N GLY A 423 0.31 16.64 4.61
CA GLY A 423 0.33 18.11 4.73
C GLY A 423 1.35 18.76 3.78
N ALA A 424 1.20 20.06 3.53
CA ALA A 424 2.01 20.78 2.54
C ALA A 424 3.52 20.83 2.83
N ASP A 425 3.92 20.72 4.11
CA ASP A 425 5.31 20.60 4.56
C ASP A 425 5.68 19.17 4.99
N TYR A 426 4.78 18.20 4.80
CA TYR A 426 4.88 16.82 5.27
C TYR A 426 4.96 16.65 6.82
N ALA A 427 4.56 17.65 7.63
CA ALA A 427 4.53 17.53 9.11
C ALA A 427 3.33 16.75 9.68
N SER A 428 2.34 16.43 8.84
CA SER A 428 1.13 15.69 9.19
C SER A 428 0.71 14.78 8.03
N GLY A 429 -0.06 13.75 8.35
CA GLY A 429 -0.63 12.82 7.37
C GLY A 429 -1.89 12.16 7.90
N GLN A 430 -2.76 11.73 6.98
CA GLN A 430 -3.99 10.99 7.26
C GLN A 430 -4.12 9.83 6.27
N VAL A 431 -4.48 8.63 6.74
CA VAL A 431 -4.90 7.54 5.85
C VAL A 431 -6.23 7.96 5.21
N THR A 432 -6.24 8.08 3.89
CA THR A 432 -7.39 8.55 3.09
C THR A 432 -8.05 7.44 2.27
N ALA A 433 -7.36 6.33 2.07
CA ALA A 433 -7.91 5.07 1.59
C ALA A 433 -6.97 3.92 1.98
N GLU A 434 -7.48 2.69 2.06
CA GLU A 434 -6.67 1.47 2.12
C GLU A 434 -7.22 0.50 1.10
N GLU A 435 -6.40 0.06 0.14
CA GLU A 435 -6.81 -0.92 -0.87
C GLU A 435 -6.36 -2.32 -0.43
N PRO A 436 -7.30 -3.21 -0.05
CA PRO A 436 -7.02 -4.62 0.06
C PRO A 436 -6.99 -5.19 -1.37
N VAL A 437 -5.79 -5.30 -1.96
CA VAL A 437 -5.61 -5.86 -3.31
C VAL A 437 -5.98 -7.36 -3.28
N THR A 438 -6.93 -7.78 -4.12
CA THR A 438 -7.42 -9.18 -4.11
C THR A 438 -6.28 -10.18 -4.27
N GLY A 439 -6.11 -11.06 -3.28
CA GLY A 439 -5.11 -12.13 -3.31
C GLY A 439 -3.71 -11.74 -2.84
N LEU A 440 -3.49 -10.52 -2.33
CA LEU A 440 -2.18 -10.08 -1.85
C LEU A 440 -1.66 -10.95 -0.68
N ARG A 441 -0.38 -11.35 -0.74
CA ARG A 441 0.31 -12.17 0.27
C ARG A 441 1.54 -11.44 0.81
N PHE A 442 1.43 -10.92 2.04
CA PHE A 442 2.53 -10.26 2.76
C PHE A 442 3.30 -9.26 1.87
N PRO A 443 2.67 -8.16 1.45
CA PRO A 443 3.28 -7.21 0.53
C PRO A 443 4.49 -6.52 1.17
N THR A 444 5.62 -6.47 0.45
CA THR A 444 6.90 -5.97 0.97
C THR A 444 7.18 -4.55 0.50
N THR A 445 7.50 -4.34 -0.78
CA THR A 445 7.75 -2.99 -1.34
C THR A 445 6.91 -2.71 -2.59
N LEU A 446 6.87 -1.43 -2.97
CA LEU A 446 6.10 -0.97 -4.13
C LEU A 446 6.83 0.11 -4.94
N ALA A 447 6.52 0.16 -6.24
CA ALA A 447 6.98 1.19 -7.17
C ALA A 447 5.82 1.69 -8.06
N ALA A 448 6.02 2.83 -8.74
CA ALA A 448 5.06 3.38 -9.68
C ALA A 448 5.34 2.93 -11.13
N ILE A 449 4.28 2.59 -11.87
CA ILE A 449 4.32 2.36 -13.33
C ILE A 449 3.26 3.27 -13.97
N GLY A 450 3.60 4.56 -14.10
CA GLY A 450 2.67 5.58 -14.61
C GLY A 450 1.46 5.78 -13.69
N GLY A 451 0.28 5.43 -14.18
CA GLY A 451 -0.98 5.45 -13.43
C GLY A 451 -1.15 4.28 -12.44
N ASP A 452 -0.26 3.29 -12.48
CA ASP A 452 -0.36 2.08 -11.68
C ASP A 452 0.69 2.03 -10.56
N LEU A 453 0.43 1.16 -9.58
CA LEU A 453 1.40 0.65 -8.63
C LEU A 453 1.80 -0.78 -9.04
N ILE A 454 3.04 -1.17 -8.74
CA ILE A 454 3.51 -2.56 -8.70
C ILE A 454 3.95 -2.86 -7.26
N VAL A 455 3.55 -4.00 -6.71
CA VAL A 455 3.94 -4.46 -5.37
C VAL A 455 4.51 -5.88 -5.42
N SER A 456 5.52 -6.18 -4.61
CA SER A 456 6.06 -7.52 -4.38
C SER A 456 5.25 -8.29 -3.33
N GLN A 457 4.90 -9.55 -3.60
CA GLN A 457 4.25 -10.44 -2.62
C GLN A 457 5.30 -11.31 -1.92
N GLY A 458 5.92 -10.78 -0.87
CA GLY A 458 7.15 -11.35 -0.30
C GLY A 458 6.99 -12.62 0.53
N GLN A 459 5.83 -12.83 1.18
CA GLN A 459 5.57 -13.96 2.10
C GLN A 459 6.67 -14.17 3.16
N LEU A 460 7.29 -13.08 3.65
CA LEU A 460 8.43 -13.16 4.56
C LEU A 460 8.08 -13.82 5.91
N ASP A 461 6.80 -13.91 6.26
CA ASP A 461 6.32 -14.70 7.40
C ASP A 461 6.58 -16.21 7.25
N LYS A 462 6.86 -16.71 6.04
CA LYS A 462 7.27 -18.11 5.80
C LYS A 462 8.78 -18.29 5.68
N LEU A 463 9.58 -17.22 5.62
CA LEU A 463 11.03 -17.27 5.42
C LEU A 463 11.77 -18.01 6.55
N GLN A 464 11.21 -17.99 7.77
CA GLN A 464 11.75 -18.70 8.94
C GLN A 464 11.01 -20.01 9.25
N GLY A 465 10.01 -20.40 8.44
CA GLY A 465 9.27 -21.65 8.61
C GLY A 465 7.85 -21.63 8.01
N GLY A 466 7.43 -22.77 7.46
CA GLY A 466 6.15 -22.95 6.80
C GLY A 466 6.26 -22.99 5.27
N THR A 467 5.11 -23.02 4.58
CA THR A 467 5.04 -23.18 3.12
C THR A 467 4.41 -21.94 2.49
N PRO A 468 5.15 -21.14 1.68
CA PRO A 468 4.58 -20.04 0.90
C PRO A 468 3.81 -20.55 -0.33
N GLU A 469 2.86 -19.75 -0.81
CA GLU A 469 2.15 -19.97 -2.07
C GLU A 469 3.08 -19.73 -3.26
N THR A 470 3.21 -20.69 -4.17
CA THR A 470 4.07 -20.59 -5.37
C THR A 470 3.25 -20.71 -6.67
N PRO A 471 3.69 -20.08 -7.78
CA PRO A 471 4.85 -19.20 -7.91
C PRO A 471 4.68 -17.89 -7.12
N PHE A 472 5.81 -17.37 -6.66
CA PHE A 472 5.90 -16.01 -6.13
C PHE A 472 5.53 -14.99 -7.22
N ARG A 473 5.08 -13.80 -6.85
CA ARG A 473 4.61 -12.81 -7.83
C ARG A 473 4.82 -11.36 -7.42
N LEU A 474 4.83 -10.51 -8.44
CA LEU A 474 4.56 -9.08 -8.30
C LEU A 474 3.13 -8.82 -8.79
N THR A 475 2.38 -7.92 -8.15
CA THR A 475 1.02 -7.57 -8.56
C THR A 475 0.95 -6.10 -8.94
N ARG A 476 0.47 -5.81 -10.15
CA ARG A 476 0.25 -4.45 -10.67
C ARG A 476 -1.22 -4.11 -10.66
N PHE A 477 -1.56 -2.89 -10.25
CA PHE A 477 -2.93 -2.44 -10.13
C PHE A 477 -3.00 -0.89 -10.22
N PRO A 478 -4.14 -0.29 -10.61
CA PRO A 478 -4.28 1.16 -10.69
C PRO A 478 -4.04 1.85 -9.35
N LYS A 479 -3.45 3.06 -9.38
CA LYS A 479 -3.48 3.97 -8.24
C LYS A 479 -4.93 4.31 -7.88
N PHE A 480 -5.19 4.40 -6.58
CA PHE A 480 -6.48 4.70 -5.97
C PHE A 480 -6.36 5.97 -5.12
#